data_AF-A0A1Q7Q002-F1
#
_entry.id   AF-A0A1Q7Q002-F1
#
_cell.length_a   1.000
_cell.length_b   1.000
_cell.length_c   1.000
_cell.angle_alpha   90.00
_cell.angle_beta   90.00
_cell.angle_gamma   90.00
#
_symmetry.space_group_name_H-M   'P 1'
#
loop_
_entity.id
_entity.type
_entity.pdbx_description
1 polymer ?
#
loop_
_entity_poly.entity_id
_entity_poly.type
_entity_poly.pdbx_seq_one_letter_code
_entity_poly.pdbx_strand_id
1 'polypeptide(L)'
;MAAALLVAIGVMVHQRHGPQQQTAQAPAPTQAVTVSVQPNANSANAREDQQLLEVVGSRAPSMRAAYESNLQNVNAYIRDAEESAQADPNDEEAQQSLMNAYQQRAMVYEIALDRSLP
;
A
#
# COMPACT_ATOMS: atom_id res chain seq x y z
N MET A 1 3.34 -39.03 19.67
CA MET A 1 3.03 -39.55 18.32
C MET A 1 2.14 -38.50 17.65
N ALA A 2 2.69 -37.64 16.78
CA ALA A 2 2.65 -37.77 15.31
C ALA A 2 1.22 -37.50 14.78
N ALA A 3 0.92 -36.72 13.74
CA ALA A 3 1.68 -35.98 12.72
C ALA A 3 0.71 -34.97 12.07
N ALA A 4 1.20 -33.82 11.59
CA ALA A 4 1.26 -33.44 10.16
C ALA A 4 -0.10 -33.29 9.43
N LEU A 5 -0.48 -32.06 9.06
CA LEU A 5 -0.36 -31.43 7.73
C LEU A 5 -1.52 -31.75 6.77
N LEU A 6 -2.25 -30.71 6.31
CA LEU A 6 -2.76 -30.52 4.95
C LEU A 6 -2.99 -29.00 4.75
N VAL A 7 -2.06 -28.27 4.12
CA VAL A 7 -1.90 -28.02 2.66
C VAL A 7 -2.96 -27.07 2.07
N ALA A 8 -2.42 -25.98 1.53
CA ALA A 8 -3.06 -24.86 0.85
C ALA A 8 -3.89 -25.23 -0.37
N ILE A 9 -4.96 -24.47 -0.63
CA ILE A 9 -5.39 -24.08 -1.99
C ILE A 9 -6.01 -22.68 -1.94
N GLY A 10 -5.19 -21.65 -2.19
CA GLY A 10 -5.65 -20.29 -2.48
C GLY A 10 -5.41 -20.00 -3.96
N VAL A 11 -6.31 -20.44 -4.83
CA VAL A 11 -6.28 -20.08 -6.25
C VAL A 11 -7.68 -19.60 -6.63
N MET A 12 -7.92 -18.30 -6.46
CA MET A 12 -9.10 -17.66 -7.04
C MET A 12 -8.66 -16.90 -8.30
N VAL A 13 -8.74 -17.62 -9.43
CA VAL A 13 -8.59 -17.06 -10.76
C VAL A 13 -9.86 -16.26 -11.08
N HIS A 14 -9.68 -14.97 -11.28
CA HIS A 14 -10.67 -14.07 -11.87
C HIS A 14 -10.95 -14.52 -13.31
N GLN A 15 -12.06 -15.23 -13.53
CA GLN A 15 -12.62 -15.42 -14.87
C GLN A 15 -13.65 -14.33 -15.17
N ARG A 16 -13.39 -13.66 -16.27
CA ARG A 16 -14.17 -12.56 -16.86
C ARG A 16 -15.28 -13.10 -17.77
N HIS A 17 -16.46 -12.46 -17.68
CA HIS A 17 -17.57 -12.37 -18.68
C HIS A 17 -18.39 -13.67 -18.92
N GLY A 18 -19.72 -13.82 -18.91
CA GLY A 18 -21.00 -13.04 -18.99
C GLY A 18 -22.10 -14.07 -19.43
N PRO A 19 -23.40 -13.78 -19.71
CA PRO A 19 -24.27 -12.63 -19.43
C PRO A 19 -25.58 -12.97 -18.66
N GLN A 20 -26.11 -11.95 -18.00
CA GLN A 20 -27.50 -11.57 -17.68
C GLN A 20 -28.68 -12.54 -17.96
N GLN A 21 -29.50 -12.79 -16.92
CA GLN A 21 -30.99 -12.72 -16.91
C GLN A 21 -31.42 -12.41 -15.45
N GLN A 22 -31.56 -11.15 -15.02
CA GLN A 22 -32.72 -10.26 -15.17
C GLN A 22 -33.98 -10.75 -14.44
N THR A 23 -34.23 -10.23 -13.23
CA THR A 23 -35.59 -9.92 -12.74
C THR A 23 -35.57 -8.74 -11.77
N ALA A 24 -36.24 -7.67 -12.21
CA ALA A 24 -36.94 -6.62 -11.45
C ALA A 24 -36.20 -5.85 -10.33
N GLN A 25 -35.73 -4.64 -10.65
CA GLN A 25 -36.31 -3.36 -10.17
C GLN A 25 -35.47 -2.17 -10.63
N ALA A 26 -36.13 -1.16 -11.20
CA ALA A 26 -35.59 0.17 -11.45
C ALA A 26 -36.52 1.19 -10.75
N PRO A 27 -36.09 2.42 -10.46
CA PRO A 27 -34.74 2.91 -10.19
C PRO A 27 -34.70 3.74 -8.87
N ALA A 28 -33.64 3.60 -8.09
CA ALA A 28 -33.14 4.73 -7.32
C ALA A 28 -31.72 4.97 -7.82
N PRO A 29 -31.40 6.12 -8.44
CA PRO A 29 -30.02 6.52 -8.60
C PRO A 29 -29.54 6.92 -7.21
N THR A 30 -29.21 5.93 -6.38
CA THR A 30 -28.18 6.17 -5.37
C THR A 30 -26.95 6.41 -6.21
N GLN A 31 -26.73 7.71 -6.42
CA GLN A 31 -25.56 8.29 -7.05
C GLN A 31 -24.41 7.39 -6.70
N ALA A 32 -23.82 6.76 -7.71
CA ALA A 32 -22.48 6.22 -7.55
C ALA A 32 -21.73 7.35 -6.87
N VAL A 33 -21.40 7.16 -5.59
CA VAL A 33 -20.36 7.95 -4.98
C VAL A 33 -19.21 7.61 -5.91
N THR A 34 -18.96 8.51 -6.86
CA THR A 34 -17.64 8.76 -7.36
C THR A 34 -16.88 8.97 -6.07
N VAL A 35 -16.38 7.86 -5.52
CA VAL A 35 -15.26 7.88 -4.60
C VAL A 35 -14.26 8.59 -5.48
N SER A 36 -14.18 9.89 -5.23
CA SER A 36 -13.16 10.76 -5.74
C SER A 36 -11.93 9.90 -5.71
N VAL A 37 -11.33 9.66 -6.87
CA VAL A 37 -10.00 9.09 -6.94
C VAL A 37 -9.14 10.17 -6.31
N GLN A 38 -9.20 10.25 -4.98
CA GLN A 38 -8.22 10.87 -4.14
C GLN A 38 -6.95 10.27 -4.72
N PRO A 39 -6.02 11.06 -5.26
CA PRO A 39 -4.78 10.51 -5.76
C PRO A 39 -4.27 9.65 -4.62
N ASN A 40 -4.30 8.32 -4.83
CA ASN A 40 -4.04 7.37 -3.75
C ASN A 40 -2.71 7.84 -3.18
N ALA A 41 -2.64 8.18 -1.89
CA ALA A 41 -1.39 8.65 -1.29
C ALA A 41 -0.26 7.68 -1.67
N ASN A 42 -0.59 6.38 -1.73
CA ASN A 42 0.22 5.30 -2.26
C ASN A 42 0.78 5.50 -3.69
N SER A 43 0.03 6.07 -4.63
CA SER A 43 0.51 6.38 -5.98
C SER A 43 1.46 7.56 -6.03
N ALA A 44 1.25 8.58 -5.18
CA ALA A 44 2.20 9.69 -5.03
C ALA A 44 3.50 9.19 -4.40
N ASN A 45 3.37 8.47 -3.28
CA ASN A 45 4.48 7.86 -2.54
C ASN A 45 5.34 6.97 -3.45
N ALA A 46 4.72 6.09 -4.24
CA ALA A 46 5.45 5.21 -5.15
C ALA A 46 6.27 5.98 -6.21
N ARG A 47 5.77 7.12 -6.70
CA ARG A 47 6.49 7.95 -7.66
C ARG A 47 7.67 8.68 -7.01
N GLU A 48 7.49 9.15 -5.78
CA GLU A 48 8.55 9.76 -4.99
C GLU A 48 9.64 8.70 -4.72
N ASP A 49 9.27 7.52 -4.23
CA ASP A 49 10.18 6.41 -3.93
C ASP A 49 11.04 6.02 -5.14
N GLN A 50 10.44 5.97 -6.33
CA GLN A 50 11.18 5.70 -7.57
C GLN A 50 12.26 6.74 -7.85
N GLN A 51 11.95 8.03 -7.65
CA GLN A 51 12.93 9.11 -7.82
C GLN A 51 14.05 8.99 -6.78
N LEU A 52 13.71 8.71 -5.53
CA LEU A 52 14.71 8.50 -4.47
C LEU A 52 15.63 7.33 -4.80
N LEU A 53 15.07 6.20 -5.24
CA LEU A 53 15.83 5.00 -5.60
C LEU A 53 16.72 5.22 -6.82
N GLU A 54 16.35 6.12 -7.74
CA GLU A 54 17.18 6.51 -8.88
C GLU A 54 18.38 7.37 -8.43
N VAL A 55 18.15 8.32 -7.52
CA VAL A 55 19.21 9.15 -6.92
C VAL A 55 20.17 8.30 -6.10
N VAL A 56 19.64 7.45 -5.21
CA VAL A 56 20.44 6.51 -4.40
C VAL A 56 21.16 5.52 -5.29
N GLY A 57 20.50 4.98 -6.32
CA GLY A 57 21.11 4.06 -7.28
C GLY A 57 22.28 4.67 -8.05
N SER A 58 22.20 5.97 -8.35
CA SER A 58 23.25 6.70 -9.06
C SER A 58 24.46 7.01 -8.17
N ARG A 59 24.25 7.26 -6.87
CA ARG A 59 25.30 7.73 -5.94
C ARG A 59 25.86 6.64 -5.01
N ALA A 60 25.00 5.72 -4.58
CA ALA A 60 25.31 4.61 -3.68
C ALA A 60 24.65 3.30 -4.17
N PRO A 61 25.08 2.74 -5.32
CA PRO A 61 24.43 1.59 -5.95
C PRO A 61 24.36 0.35 -5.06
N SER A 62 25.36 0.15 -4.19
CA SER A 62 25.39 -0.95 -3.21
C SER A 62 24.30 -0.86 -2.14
N MET A 63 23.77 0.34 -1.88
CA MET A 63 22.73 0.59 -0.89
C MET A 63 21.32 0.58 -1.49
N ARG A 64 21.17 0.71 -2.81
CA ARG A 64 19.88 0.84 -3.50
C ARG A 64 18.90 -0.26 -3.10
N ALA A 65 19.34 -1.52 -3.08
CA ALA A 65 18.49 -2.67 -2.73
C ALA A 65 18.02 -2.63 -1.27
N ALA A 66 18.85 -2.15 -0.35
CA ALA A 66 18.47 -2.01 1.06
C ALA A 66 17.40 -0.92 1.24
N TYR A 67 17.55 0.21 0.55
CA TYR A 67 16.53 1.28 0.56
C TYR A 67 15.22 0.84 -0.08
N GLU A 68 15.28 0.13 -1.20
CA GLU A 68 14.08 -0.41 -1.86
C GLU A 68 13.28 -1.32 -0.93
N SER A 69 13.97 -2.23 -0.24
CA SER A 69 13.34 -3.11 0.76
C SER A 69 12.73 -2.31 1.92
N ASN A 70 13.44 -1.32 2.46
CA ASN A 70 12.92 -0.48 3.54
C ASN A 70 11.67 0.31 3.12
N LEU A 71 11.69 0.90 1.92
CA LEU A 71 10.53 1.63 1.39
C LEU A 71 9.34 0.69 1.16
N GLN A 72 9.57 -0.51 0.62
CA GLN A 72 8.49 -1.50 0.44
C GLN A 72 7.85 -1.90 1.79
N ASN A 73 8.66 -2.14 2.82
CA ASN A 73 8.16 -2.49 4.15
C ASN A 73 7.34 -1.35 4.77
N VAL A 74 7.85 -0.11 4.71
CA VAL A 74 7.14 1.04 5.27
C VAL A 74 5.86 1.33 4.50
N ASN A 75 5.87 1.22 3.17
CA ASN A 75 4.66 1.40 2.36
C ASN A 75 3.61 0.33 2.64
N ALA A 76 4.03 -0.93 2.85
CA ALA A 76 3.12 -1.99 3.25
C ALA A 76 2.48 -1.68 4.62
N TYR A 77 3.27 -1.18 5.56
CA TYR A 77 2.77 -0.79 6.89
C TYR A 77 1.84 0.42 6.85
N ILE A 78 2.16 1.45 6.04
CA ILE A 78 1.26 2.60 5.81
C ILE A 78 -0.07 2.10 5.27
N ARG A 79 -0.05 1.21 4.27
CA ARG A 79 -1.27 0.69 3.66
C ARG A 79 -2.14 -0.07 4.66
N ASP A 80 -1.55 -0.93 5.48
CA ASP A 80 -2.25 -1.68 6.52
C ASP A 80 -2.88 -0.75 7.59
N ALA A 81 -2.12 0.28 8.00
CA ALA A 81 -2.60 1.30 8.92
C ALA A 81 -3.70 2.18 8.29
N GLU A 82 -3.60 2.51 6.99
CA GLU A 82 -4.63 3.23 6.24
C GLU A 82 -5.92 2.39 6.15
N GLU A 83 -5.82 1.10 5.84
CA GLU A 83 -6.97 0.20 5.78
C GLU A 83 -7.63 0.08 7.17
N SER A 84 -6.84 -0.01 8.25
CA SER A 84 -7.33 -0.06 9.63
C SER A 84 -8.02 1.25 10.04
N ALA A 85 -7.40 2.40 9.78
CA ALA A 85 -7.96 3.71 10.11
C ALA A 85 -9.17 4.07 9.23
N GLN A 86 -9.26 3.52 8.02
CA GLN A 86 -10.47 3.64 7.17
C GLN A 86 -11.60 2.74 7.66
N ALA A 87 -11.27 1.53 8.17
CA ALA A 87 -12.25 0.59 8.71
C ALA A 87 -12.86 1.10 10.03
N ASP A 88 -12.04 1.67 10.91
CA ASP A 88 -12.49 2.37 12.12
C ASP A 88 -11.80 3.73 12.29
N PRO A 89 -12.46 4.82 11.89
CA PRO A 89 -11.91 6.17 12.05
C PRO A 89 -11.74 6.63 13.49
N ASN A 90 -12.34 5.96 14.48
CA ASN A 90 -12.19 6.30 15.90
C ASN A 90 -11.17 5.41 16.63
N ASP A 91 -10.53 4.48 15.91
CA ASP A 91 -9.48 3.65 16.46
C ASP A 91 -8.20 4.48 16.63
N GLU A 92 -7.94 4.88 17.88
CA GLU A 92 -6.77 5.67 18.26
C GLU A 92 -5.46 4.91 17.95
N GLU A 93 -5.45 3.58 18.06
CA GLU A 93 -4.27 2.75 17.76
C GLU A 93 -3.98 2.73 16.25
N ALA A 94 -5.02 2.66 15.41
CA ALA A 94 -4.89 2.74 13.95
C ALA A 94 -4.39 4.12 13.51
N GLN A 95 -4.95 5.20 14.09
CA GLN A 95 -4.48 6.56 13.82
C GLN A 95 -3.02 6.77 14.25
N GLN A 96 -2.65 6.25 15.42
CA GLN A 96 -1.28 6.32 15.93
C GLN A 96 -0.31 5.50 15.06
N SER A 97 -0.73 4.31 14.63
CA SER A 97 0.03 3.46 13.71
C SER A 97 0.29 4.16 12.38
N LEU A 98 -0.74 4.82 11.83
CA LEU A 98 -0.62 5.63 10.62
C LEU A 98 0.42 6.75 10.78
N MET A 99 0.34 7.53 11.88
CA MET A 99 1.32 8.57 12.16
C MET A 99 2.75 8.02 12.27
N ASN A 100 2.92 6.89 12.98
CA ASN A 100 4.21 6.25 13.14
C ASN A 100 4.77 5.75 11.80
N ALA A 101 3.92 5.16 10.96
CA ALA A 101 4.29 4.70 9.63
C ALA A 101 4.82 5.85 8.76
N TYR A 102 4.13 6.99 8.76
CA TYR A 102 4.57 8.18 8.04
C TYR A 102 5.88 8.75 8.59
N GLN A 103 6.07 8.76 9.91
CA GLN A 103 7.33 9.19 10.54
C GLN A 103 8.51 8.28 10.15
N GLN A 104 8.30 6.96 10.17
CA GLN A 104 9.32 6.00 9.74
C GLN A 104 9.71 6.22 8.27
N ARG A 105 8.72 6.50 7.40
CA ARG A 105 9.02 6.80 5.99
C ARG A 105 9.89 8.03 5.83
N ALA A 106 9.55 9.10 6.53
CA ALA A 106 10.32 10.34 6.50
C ALA A 106 11.78 10.10 6.91
N MET A 107 12.01 9.32 7.97
CA MET A 107 13.36 8.96 8.40
C MET A 107 14.14 8.19 7.33
N VAL A 108 13.53 7.19 6.69
CA VAL A 108 14.17 6.43 5.60
C VAL A 108 14.56 7.37 4.45
N TYR A 109 13.69 8.33 4.13
CA TYR A 109 13.92 9.37 3.15
C TYR A 109 15.11 10.27 3.50
N GLU A 110 15.16 10.75 4.74
CA GLU A 110 16.23 11.64 5.21
C GLU A 110 17.60 10.94 5.14
N ILE A 111 17.70 9.69 5.59
CA ILE A 111 18.96 8.93 5.52
C ILE A 111 19.37 8.69 4.06
N ALA A 112 18.41 8.45 3.17
CA ALA A 112 18.67 8.28 1.74
C ALA A 112 19.19 9.58 1.10
N LEU A 113 18.59 10.73 1.45
CA LEU A 113 18.99 12.05 0.98
C LEU A 113 20.36 12.45 1.53
N ASP A 114 20.60 12.31 2.83
CA ASP A 114 21.86 12.63 3.50
C ASP A 114 23.04 11.89 2.84
N ARG A 115 22.88 10.57 2.62
CA ARG A 115 23.90 9.76 1.94
C ARG A 115 24.00 9.98 0.44
N SER A 116 22.99 10.62 -0.15
CA SER A 116 23.06 11.03 -1.53
C SER A 116 23.87 12.32 -1.67
N LEU A 117 23.95 13.21 -0.68
CA LEU A 117 24.68 14.48 -0.80
C LEU A 117 26.20 14.25 -1.01
N PRO A 118 26.87 15.08 -1.85
CA PRO A 118 28.29 14.92 -2.20
C PRO A 118 29.26 15.35 -1.08
#